data_AF-A0AA36J5D6-F1
#
_entry.id   AF-A0AA36J5D6-F1
#
_cell.length_a   1.000
_cell.length_b   1.000
_cell.length_c   1.000
_cell.angle_alpha   90.00
_cell.angle_beta   90.00
_cell.angle_gamma   90.00
#
_symmetry.space_group_name_H-M   'P 1'
#
loop_
_entity.id
_entity.type
_entity.pdbx_description
1 polymer ?
#
loop_
_entity_poly.entity_id
_entity_poly.type
_entity_poly.pdbx_seq_one_letter_code
_entity_poly.pdbx_strand_id
1 'polypeptide(L)'
;MTMFRCSGVADARGPGRGLGGWAGSFRAMAYGGYGGYGYVPVNPGKTQKAVSESHKQSMCVLAIGLILIFMMLAIGFSYTWYSNEVPRQCPSGLSTVFWLSGISNFALAVLLAIGLYLMQGMMLSVSHQTLAQSMEDHAQVYSISGGQHSASAAAHRSEFQESALHYGGGMTAVLVLQCLVMVFQFGLGIYGIFEVVRIQREGSTYLCGNAIPVFWTLCSLHVIQHCCNVGKFHKGFQHHPRGPDTEEGLESE
;
A
#
# COMPACT_ATOMS: atom_id res chain seq x y z
N MET A 1 6.04 -27.21 -4.63
CA MET A 1 4.57 -27.10 -4.44
C MET A 1 4.33 -26.43 -3.08
N THR A 2 4.63 -25.13 -3.02
CA THR A 2 4.44 -24.30 -1.83
C THR A 2 3.00 -23.84 -1.83
N MET A 3 2.13 -24.52 -1.08
CA MET A 3 0.83 -23.98 -0.73
C MET A 3 1.07 -22.66 0.02
N PHE A 4 0.67 -21.55 -0.58
CA PHE A 4 0.38 -20.34 0.17
C PHE A 4 -0.80 -20.65 1.09
N ARG A 5 -0.47 -21.14 2.29
CA ARG A 5 -1.42 -21.32 3.36
C ARG A 5 -1.82 -19.92 3.84
N CYS A 6 -2.99 -19.47 3.40
CA CYS A 6 -3.84 -18.64 4.25
C CYS A 6 -4.30 -19.51 5.43
N SER A 7 -3.38 -19.84 6.34
CA SER A 7 -3.67 -20.40 7.67
C SER A 7 -3.33 -19.30 8.67
N GLY A 8 -4.23 -18.79 9.50
CA GLY A 8 -5.47 -19.41 9.94
C GLY A 8 -5.16 -20.62 10.82
N VAL A 9 -5.22 -20.37 12.14
CA VAL A 9 -5.11 -21.31 13.28
C VAL A 9 -3.71 -21.51 13.86
N ALA A 10 -3.44 -20.76 14.93
CA ALA A 10 -3.01 -21.36 16.20
C ALA A 10 -3.83 -20.73 17.33
N ASP A 11 -4.54 -21.61 18.03
CA ASP A 11 -5.36 -21.39 19.20
C ASP A 11 -4.48 -21.31 20.46
N ALA A 12 -4.74 -20.31 21.32
CA ALA A 12 -4.93 -20.52 22.77
C ALA A 12 -5.04 -19.18 23.52
N ARG A 13 -6.29 -18.86 23.91
CA ARG A 13 -6.70 -18.05 25.08
C ARG A 13 -6.32 -16.56 25.11
N GLY A 14 -7.12 -15.76 24.42
CA GLY A 14 -7.34 -14.35 24.74
C GLY A 14 -8.50 -13.80 23.91
N PRO A 15 -9.58 -13.25 24.51
CA PRO A 15 -10.77 -12.92 23.75
C PRO A 15 -10.54 -11.66 22.89
N GLY A 16 -10.72 -11.80 21.57
CA GLY A 16 -11.36 -10.73 20.80
C GLY A 16 -10.50 -9.74 20.00
N ARG A 17 -9.36 -10.13 19.40
CA ARG A 17 -8.74 -9.35 18.30
C ARG A 17 -8.47 -10.22 17.08
N GLY A 18 -9.54 -10.69 16.44
CA GLY A 18 -9.45 -11.40 15.17
C GLY A 18 -9.03 -10.47 14.05
N LEU A 19 -7.98 -10.85 13.30
CA LEU A 19 -7.70 -10.72 11.85
C LEU A 19 -8.17 -9.50 11.03
N GLY A 20 -8.66 -8.44 11.67
CA GLY A 20 -8.96 -7.13 11.09
C GLY A 20 -7.85 -6.12 11.32
N GLY A 21 -6.60 -6.55 11.58
CA GLY A 21 -5.50 -5.63 11.93
C GLY A 21 -5.19 -4.55 10.88
N TRP A 22 -5.46 -4.83 9.61
CA TRP A 22 -5.27 -3.87 8.53
C TRP A 22 -6.40 -2.84 8.45
N ALA A 23 -7.66 -3.30 8.52
CA ALA A 23 -8.81 -2.42 8.62
C ALA A 23 -8.84 -1.66 9.96
N GLY A 24 -8.32 -2.26 11.04
CA GLY A 24 -8.25 -1.71 12.39
C GLY A 24 -7.16 -0.66 12.55
N SER A 25 -6.04 -0.73 11.82
CA SER A 25 -5.01 0.31 11.86
C SER A 25 -5.46 1.57 11.11
N PHE A 26 -6.14 1.42 9.96
CA PHE A 26 -6.79 2.56 9.28
C PHE A 26 -8.05 3.06 10.02
N ARG A 27 -8.82 2.16 10.63
CA ARG A 27 -9.97 2.54 11.47
C ARG A 27 -9.52 3.16 12.80
N ALA A 28 -8.34 2.85 13.33
CA ALA A 28 -7.76 3.54 14.49
C ALA A 28 -7.23 4.94 14.14
N MET A 29 -6.77 5.17 12.90
CA MET A 29 -6.52 6.53 12.40
C MET A 29 -7.81 7.31 12.15
N ALA A 30 -8.87 6.65 11.65
CA ALA A 30 -10.15 7.32 11.37
C ALA A 30 -11.05 7.51 12.61
N TYR A 31 -10.87 6.71 13.66
CA TYR A 31 -11.58 6.77 14.94
C TYR A 31 -10.57 6.89 16.09
N GLY A 32 -9.63 7.84 15.99
CA GLY A 32 -8.89 8.32 17.14
C GLY A 32 -9.87 8.91 18.14
N GLY A 33 -10.37 8.05 19.02
CA GLY A 33 -11.34 8.39 20.05
C GLY A 33 -10.79 9.46 20.98
N TYR A 34 -11.65 10.41 21.30
CA TYR A 34 -11.53 11.40 22.37
C TYR A 34 -11.33 10.74 23.74
N GLY A 35 -10.19 10.07 23.96
CA GLY A 35 -9.67 9.80 25.31
C GLY A 35 -8.96 11.07 25.77
N GLY A 36 -9.36 11.63 26.91
CA GLY A 36 -8.84 12.90 27.43
C GLY A 36 -7.32 12.88 27.55
N TYR A 37 -6.64 13.49 26.58
CA TYR A 37 -5.23 13.82 26.67
C TYR A 37 -5.12 15.09 27.51
N GLY A 38 -4.40 14.99 28.64
CA GLY A 38 -4.00 16.16 29.40
C GLY A 38 -3.28 17.15 28.50
N TYR A 39 -3.66 18.43 28.60
CA TYR A 39 -3.11 19.53 27.83
C TYR A 39 -1.60 19.63 28.11
N VAL A 40 -0.77 19.11 27.20
CA VAL A 40 0.65 19.44 27.15
C VAL A 40 0.78 20.60 26.17
N PRO A 41 1.23 21.80 26.59
CA PRO A 41 1.33 22.95 25.71
C PRO A 41 2.25 22.62 24.53
N VAL A 42 1.67 22.56 23.33
CA VAL A 42 2.40 22.27 22.11
C VAL A 42 3.22 23.51 21.75
N ASN A 43 4.55 23.37 21.88
CA ASN A 43 5.48 24.44 21.56
C ASN A 43 5.45 24.69 20.03
N PRO A 44 5.02 25.87 19.54
CA PRO A 44 4.69 26.11 18.12
C PRO A 44 5.87 25.86 17.15
N GLY A 45 7.11 26.00 17.64
CA GLY A 45 8.30 25.66 16.86
C GLY A 45 8.46 24.17 16.56
N LYS A 46 7.89 23.27 17.37
CA LYS A 46 7.95 21.82 17.17
C LYS A 46 6.91 21.33 16.14
N THR A 47 5.73 21.93 16.11
CA THR A 47 4.66 21.60 15.15
C THR A 47 5.00 21.98 13.72
N GLN A 48 5.55 23.18 13.49
CA GLN A 48 6.01 23.58 12.14
C GLN A 48 7.09 22.63 11.60
N LYS A 49 8.02 22.18 12.46
CA LYS A 49 9.06 21.24 12.07
C LYS A 49 8.46 19.89 11.64
N ALA A 50 7.51 19.35 12.41
CA ALA A 50 6.84 18.08 12.10
C ALA A 50 6.07 18.10 10.77
N VAL A 51 5.40 19.21 10.46
CA VAL A 51 4.70 19.38 9.17
C VAL A 51 5.68 19.40 8.00
N SER A 52 6.82 20.11 8.13
CA SER A 52 7.84 20.19 7.09
C SER A 52 8.52 18.83 6.81
N GLU A 53 8.72 18.01 7.84
CA GLU A 53 9.30 16.66 7.71
C GLU A 53 8.31 15.70 7.04
N SER A 54 7.03 15.79 7.39
CA SER A 54 5.95 14.98 6.79
C SER A 54 5.79 15.27 5.29
N HIS A 55 5.90 16.54 4.89
CA HIS A 55 5.86 16.92 3.47
C HIS A 55 7.04 16.34 2.67
N LYS A 56 8.26 16.39 3.24
CA LYS A 56 9.46 15.78 2.61
C LYS A 56 9.29 14.27 2.45
N GLN A 57 8.77 13.58 3.47
CA GLN A 57 8.53 12.15 3.42
C GLN A 57 7.50 11.78 2.33
N SER A 58 6.41 12.55 2.23
CA SER A 58 5.38 12.36 1.19
C SER A 58 5.96 12.48 -0.23
N MET A 59 6.78 13.50 -0.48
CA MET A 59 7.47 13.69 -1.76
C MET A 59 8.40 12.51 -2.10
N CYS A 60 9.15 12.01 -1.12
CA CYS A 60 10.02 10.84 -1.32
C CYS A 60 9.22 9.57 -1.66
N VAL A 61 8.08 9.33 -1.00
CA VAL A 61 7.21 8.18 -1.27
C VAL A 61 6.65 8.26 -2.69
N LEU A 62 6.21 9.44 -3.12
CA LEU A 62 5.67 9.65 -4.47
C LEU A 62 6.74 9.44 -5.55
N ALA A 63 7.95 9.96 -5.36
CA ALA A 63 9.06 9.77 -6.28
C ALA A 63 9.43 8.28 -6.44
N ILE A 64 9.54 7.54 -5.32
CA ILE A 64 9.80 6.10 -5.33
C ILE A 64 8.63 5.36 -6.02
N GLY A 65 7.39 5.75 -5.74
CA GLY A 65 6.21 5.16 -6.36
C GLY A 65 6.19 5.33 -7.88
N LEU A 66 6.52 6.52 -8.39
CA LEU A 66 6.64 6.78 -9.83
C LEU A 66 7.72 5.91 -10.48
N ILE A 67 8.90 5.78 -9.86
CA ILE A 67 9.96 4.90 -10.37
C ILE A 67 9.48 3.45 -10.47
N LEU A 68 8.74 2.96 -9.46
CA LEU A 68 8.17 1.61 -9.50
C LEU A 68 7.14 1.44 -10.62
N ILE A 69 6.32 2.46 -10.89
CA ILE A 69 5.38 2.46 -12.02
C ILE A 69 6.13 2.38 -13.35
N PHE A 70 7.17 3.19 -13.55
CA PHE A 70 7.98 3.13 -14.76
C PHE A 70 8.65 1.78 -14.96
N MET A 71 9.19 1.18 -13.89
CA MET A 71 9.75 -0.18 -13.97
C MET A 71 8.70 -1.22 -14.31
N MET A 72 7.50 -1.16 -13.73
CA MET A 72 6.37 -2.05 -14.06
C MET A 72 5.95 -1.92 -15.53
N LEU A 73 5.87 -0.69 -16.04
CA LEU A 73 5.52 -0.43 -17.44
C LEU A 73 6.60 -0.94 -18.39
N ALA A 74 7.89 -0.75 -18.06
CA ALA A 74 9.00 -1.27 -18.86
C ALA A 74 9.00 -2.81 -18.91
N ILE A 75 8.74 -3.47 -17.79
CA ILE A 75 8.60 -4.93 -17.73
C ILE A 75 7.38 -5.37 -18.55
N GLY A 76 6.21 -4.76 -18.33
CA GLY A 76 4.99 -5.07 -19.07
C GLY A 76 5.15 -4.89 -20.58
N PHE A 77 5.80 -3.81 -21.00
CA PHE A 77 6.14 -3.55 -22.40
C PHE A 77 7.07 -4.62 -22.96
N SER A 78 8.10 -5.01 -22.20
CA SER A 78 9.03 -6.09 -22.60
C SER A 78 8.27 -7.41 -22.80
N TYR A 79 7.35 -7.76 -21.90
CA TYR A 79 6.48 -8.94 -22.03
C TYR A 79 5.65 -8.90 -23.31
N THR A 80 4.98 -7.79 -23.57
CA THR A 80 4.16 -7.62 -24.78
C THR A 80 5.02 -7.61 -26.04
N TRP A 81 6.18 -6.97 -26.02
CA TRP A 81 7.12 -6.97 -27.14
C TRP A 81 7.58 -8.40 -27.48
N TYR A 82 8.04 -9.16 -26.48
CA TYR A 82 8.49 -10.53 -26.67
C TYR A 82 7.37 -11.48 -27.13
N SER A 83 6.11 -11.20 -26.80
CA SER A 83 4.97 -12.00 -27.29
C SER A 83 4.87 -12.03 -28.82
N ASN A 84 5.33 -10.97 -29.49
CA ASN A 84 5.36 -10.86 -30.95
C ASN A 84 6.59 -11.55 -31.58
N GLU A 85 7.66 -11.73 -30.81
CA GLU A 85 8.90 -12.39 -31.25
C GLU A 85 8.80 -13.93 -31.17
N VAL A 86 7.79 -14.47 -30.47
CA VAL A 86 7.57 -15.91 -30.39
C VAL A 86 7.21 -16.45 -31.78
N PRO A 87 7.99 -17.40 -32.34
CA PRO A 87 7.69 -17.96 -33.65
C PRO A 87 6.31 -18.61 -33.66
N ARG A 88 5.49 -18.34 -34.69
CA ARG A 88 4.16 -18.95 -34.87
C ARG A 88 4.20 -20.48 -35.00
N GLN A 89 5.38 -21.05 -35.22
CA GLN A 89 5.63 -22.48 -35.34
C GLN A 89 5.76 -23.17 -33.96
N CYS A 90 5.92 -22.41 -32.88
CA CYS A 90 6.00 -22.97 -31.53
C CYS A 90 4.60 -23.49 -31.13
N PRO A 91 4.43 -24.80 -30.85
CA PRO A 91 3.13 -25.44 -30.62
C PRO A 91 2.54 -25.13 -29.22
N SER A 92 2.93 -24.02 -28.60
CA SER A 92 2.57 -23.69 -27.23
C SER A 92 1.85 -22.35 -27.14
N GLY A 93 1.00 -22.23 -26.12
CA GLY A 93 0.32 -20.99 -25.77
C GLY A 93 1.24 -19.93 -25.14
N LEU A 94 2.57 -20.07 -25.21
CA LEU A 94 3.53 -19.15 -24.58
C LEU A 94 3.33 -17.69 -25.00
N SER A 95 3.02 -17.44 -26.28
CA SER A 95 2.73 -16.09 -26.78
C SER A 95 1.56 -15.45 -26.02
N THR A 96 0.46 -16.20 -25.83
CA THR A 96 -0.71 -15.75 -25.05
C THR A 96 -0.34 -15.49 -23.59
N VAL A 97 0.51 -16.34 -22.99
CA VAL A 97 0.99 -16.14 -21.60
C VAL A 97 1.81 -14.86 -21.47
N PHE A 98 2.74 -14.60 -22.37
CA PHE A 98 3.51 -13.35 -22.38
C PHE A 98 2.60 -12.14 -22.56
N TRP A 99 1.63 -12.22 -23.47
CA TRP A 99 0.69 -11.13 -23.73
C TRP A 99 -0.20 -10.82 -22.53
N LEU A 100 -0.84 -11.84 -21.94
CA LEU A 100 -1.67 -11.70 -20.74
C LEU A 100 -0.85 -11.20 -19.53
N SER A 101 0.39 -11.68 -19.39
CA SER A 101 1.30 -11.20 -18.35
C SER A 101 1.64 -9.72 -18.53
N GLY A 102 1.93 -9.29 -19.75
CA GLY A 102 2.15 -7.88 -20.08
C GLY A 102 0.94 -6.99 -19.74
N ILE A 103 -0.28 -7.40 -20.13
CA ILE A 103 -1.51 -6.68 -19.82
C ILE A 103 -1.76 -6.61 -18.31
N SER A 104 -1.57 -7.73 -17.60
CA SER A 104 -1.75 -7.74 -16.15
C SER A 104 -0.78 -6.80 -15.44
N ASN A 105 0.47 -6.71 -15.90
CA ASN A 105 1.46 -5.76 -15.37
C ASN A 105 1.09 -4.30 -15.66
N PHE A 106 0.52 -4.04 -16.83
CA PHE A 106 0.00 -2.70 -17.16
C PHE A 106 -1.18 -2.33 -16.24
N ALA A 107 -2.12 -3.24 -16.02
CA ALA A 107 -3.23 -3.04 -15.08
C ALA A 107 -2.71 -2.79 -13.65
N LEU A 108 -1.70 -3.55 -13.22
CA LEU A 108 -1.06 -3.37 -11.91
C LEU A 108 -0.40 -2.00 -11.77
N ALA A 109 0.26 -1.51 -12.83
CA ALA A 109 0.88 -0.18 -12.86
C ALA A 109 -0.18 0.94 -12.73
N VAL A 110 -1.32 0.79 -13.42
CA VAL A 110 -2.46 1.72 -13.31
C VAL A 110 -3.04 1.71 -11.90
N LEU A 111 -3.24 0.53 -11.31
CA LEU A 111 -3.72 0.42 -9.93
C LEU A 111 -2.76 1.04 -8.93
N LEU A 112 -1.45 0.86 -9.13
CA LEU A 112 -0.42 1.49 -8.31
C LEU A 112 -0.46 3.02 -8.43
N ALA A 113 -0.65 3.56 -9.64
CA ALA A 113 -0.79 5.00 -9.87
C ALA A 113 -2.02 5.58 -9.16
N ILE A 114 -3.17 4.91 -9.28
CA ILE A 114 -4.40 5.30 -8.57
C ILE A 114 -4.19 5.21 -7.04
N GLY A 115 -3.54 4.14 -6.57
CA GLY A 115 -3.22 3.96 -5.15
C GLY A 115 -2.31 5.05 -4.61
N LEU A 116 -1.27 5.47 -5.35
CA LEU A 116 -0.41 6.58 -4.96
C LEU A 116 -1.18 7.91 -4.92
N TYR A 117 -2.07 8.15 -5.90
CA TYR A 117 -2.92 9.33 -5.92
C TYR A 117 -3.85 9.38 -4.69
N LEU A 118 -4.50 8.27 -4.36
CA LEU A 118 -5.36 8.17 -3.18
C LEU A 118 -4.55 8.33 -1.89
N MET A 119 -3.36 7.72 -1.82
CA MET A 119 -2.46 7.85 -0.67
C MET A 119 -2.00 9.30 -0.45
N GLN A 120 -1.73 10.03 -1.53
CA GLN A 120 -1.40 11.46 -1.47
C GLN A 120 -2.60 12.27 -0.96
N GLY A 121 -3.81 11.98 -1.45
CA GLY A 121 -5.05 12.61 -0.97
C GLY A 121 -5.28 12.37 0.53
N MET A 122 -5.07 11.14 1.00
CA MET A 122 -5.16 10.82 2.42
C MET A 122 -4.12 11.56 3.27
N MET A 123 -2.86 11.63 2.82
CA MET A 123 -1.83 12.37 3.54
C MET A 123 -2.15 13.87 3.63
N LEU A 124 -2.72 14.44 2.56
CA LEU A 124 -3.14 15.84 2.54
C LEU A 124 -4.36 16.08 3.45
N SER A 125 -5.35 15.19 3.46
CA SER A 125 -6.51 15.33 4.35
C SER A 125 -6.12 15.21 5.82
N VAL A 126 -5.19 14.30 6.15
CA VAL A 126 -4.69 14.13 7.52
C VAL A 126 -3.90 15.36 7.96
N SER A 127 -3.06 15.93 7.08
CA SER A 127 -2.31 17.15 7.44
C SER A 127 -3.25 18.33 7.72
N HIS A 128 -4.32 18.51 6.93
CA HIS A 128 -5.34 19.53 7.20
C HIS A 128 -6.11 19.28 8.50
N GLN A 129 -6.45 18.03 8.82
CA GLN A 129 -7.09 17.70 10.09
C GLN A 129 -6.20 18.03 11.30
N THR A 130 -4.90 17.70 11.22
CA THR A 130 -3.96 18.05 12.31
C THR A 130 -3.79 19.56 12.47
N LEU A 131 -3.80 20.31 11.37
CA LEU A 131 -3.75 21.77 11.41
C LEU A 131 -5.03 22.34 12.02
N ALA A 132 -6.20 21.85 11.60
CA ALA A 132 -7.49 22.28 12.14
C ALA A 132 -7.59 22.01 13.64
N GLN A 133 -7.17 20.82 14.10
CA GLN A 133 -7.11 20.49 15.53
C GLN A 133 -6.17 21.44 16.28
N SER A 134 -4.98 21.73 15.74
CA SER A 134 -4.06 22.67 16.39
C SER A 134 -4.63 24.09 16.52
N MET A 135 -5.41 24.53 15.52
CA MET A 135 -6.08 25.83 15.55
C MET A 135 -7.25 25.85 16.54
N GLU A 136 -7.99 24.75 16.67
CA GLU A 136 -9.05 24.60 17.67
C GLU A 136 -8.50 24.59 19.10
N ASP A 137 -7.37 23.92 19.33
CA ASP A 137 -6.69 23.92 20.63
C ASP A 137 -6.20 25.33 20.99
N HIS A 138 -5.63 26.06 20.02
CA HIS A 138 -5.28 27.48 20.21
C HIS A 138 -6.52 28.33 20.47
N ALA A 139 -7.59 28.15 19.70
CA ALA A 139 -8.83 28.88 19.90
C ALA A 139 -9.45 28.60 21.27
N GLN A 140 -9.39 27.37 21.80
CA GLN A 140 -9.88 27.03 23.14
C GLN A 140 -9.15 27.79 24.25
N VAL A 141 -7.82 27.88 24.15
CA VAL A 141 -6.99 28.67 25.08
C VAL A 141 -7.40 30.15 25.08
N TYR A 142 -7.82 30.70 23.94
CA TYR A 142 -8.28 32.09 23.82
C TYR A 142 -9.80 32.28 23.98
N SER A 143 -10.63 31.23 23.87
CA SER A 143 -12.10 31.30 23.84
C SER A 143 -12.77 31.44 25.22
N ILE A 144 -11.98 31.64 26.29
CA ILE A 144 -12.49 32.04 27.61
C ILE A 144 -13.28 33.38 27.51
N SER A 145 -13.22 34.12 26.39
CA SER A 145 -13.93 35.40 26.19
C SER A 145 -15.09 35.45 25.18
N GLY A 146 -15.60 34.36 24.58
CA GLY A 146 -16.79 34.51 23.70
C GLY A 146 -17.31 33.26 22.98
N GLY A 147 -18.48 32.76 23.40
CA GLY A 147 -19.10 31.50 22.97
C GLY A 147 -19.77 31.45 21.58
N GLN A 148 -19.35 32.28 20.61
CA GLN A 148 -20.00 32.36 19.29
C GLN A 148 -19.28 31.62 18.15
N HIS A 149 -18.08 31.07 18.37
CA HIS A 149 -17.29 30.40 17.32
C HIS A 149 -17.43 28.88 17.24
N SER A 150 -18.22 28.24 18.12
CA SER A 150 -18.33 26.78 18.20
C SER A 150 -19.14 26.14 17.04
N ALA A 151 -20.13 26.84 16.48
CA ALA A 151 -21.00 26.29 15.43
C ALA A 151 -20.32 26.20 14.05
N SER A 152 -19.43 27.14 13.73
CA SER A 152 -18.72 27.16 12.43
C SER A 152 -17.64 26.07 12.36
N ALA A 153 -16.97 25.75 13.48
CA ALA A 153 -16.02 24.66 13.57
C ALA A 153 -16.69 23.28 13.35
N ALA A 154 -17.92 23.09 13.85
CA ALA A 154 -18.66 21.84 13.69
C ALA A 154 -19.04 21.56 12.22
N ALA A 155 -19.43 22.59 11.46
CA ALA A 155 -19.78 22.43 10.04
C ALA A 155 -18.57 22.06 9.17
N HIS A 156 -17.39 22.62 9.46
CA HIS A 156 -16.17 22.26 8.73
C HIS A 156 -15.75 20.79 8.98
N ARG A 157 -15.98 20.25 10.18
CA ARG A 157 -15.60 18.85 10.48
C ARG A 157 -16.35 17.81 9.64
N SER A 158 -17.63 18.04 9.33
CA SER A 158 -18.41 17.08 8.52
C SER A 158 -17.88 16.94 7.09
N GLU A 159 -17.45 18.03 6.46
CA GLU A 159 -16.92 18.01 5.09
C GLU A 159 -15.58 17.24 5.00
N PHE A 160 -14.72 17.37 6.01
CA PHE A 160 -13.46 16.65 6.07
C PHE A 160 -13.65 15.14 6.33
N GLN A 161 -14.64 14.78 7.14
CA GLN A 161 -14.94 13.37 7.43
C GLN A 161 -15.47 12.64 6.20
N GLU A 162 -16.33 13.29 5.41
CA GLU A 162 -16.82 12.73 4.14
C GLU A 162 -15.69 12.50 3.15
N SER A 163 -14.78 13.47 3.01
CA SER A 163 -13.59 13.36 2.15
C SER A 163 -12.68 12.21 2.59
N ALA A 164 -12.38 12.10 3.89
CA ALA A 164 -11.54 11.03 4.43
C ALA A 164 -12.15 9.64 4.20
N LEU A 165 -13.48 9.51 4.33
CA LEU A 165 -14.20 8.28 4.06
C LEU A 165 -14.15 7.89 2.58
N HIS A 166 -14.26 8.88 1.68
CA HIS A 166 -14.16 8.64 0.23
C HIS A 166 -12.76 8.14 -0.17
N TYR A 167 -11.69 8.79 0.31
CA TYR A 167 -10.31 8.34 0.03
C TYR A 167 -10.00 6.97 0.66
N GLY A 168 -10.44 6.74 1.90
CA GLY A 168 -10.26 5.44 2.57
C GLY A 168 -11.02 4.30 1.90
N GLY A 169 -12.25 4.56 1.44
CA GLY A 169 -13.05 3.62 0.66
C GLY A 169 -12.37 3.29 -0.69
N GLY A 170 -11.90 4.32 -1.41
CA GLY A 170 -11.15 4.15 -2.65
C GLY A 170 -9.89 3.31 -2.46
N MET A 171 -9.11 3.56 -1.41
CA MET A 171 -7.89 2.80 -1.13
C MET A 171 -8.19 1.32 -0.86
N THR A 172 -9.27 1.03 -0.13
CA THR A 172 -9.72 -0.33 0.12
C THR A 172 -10.12 -1.04 -1.18
N ALA A 173 -10.85 -0.35 -2.07
CA ALA A 173 -11.23 -0.90 -3.36
C ALA A 173 -10.01 -1.23 -4.25
N VAL A 174 -9.02 -0.33 -4.30
CA VAL A 174 -7.76 -0.55 -5.02
C VAL A 174 -7.01 -1.75 -4.44
N LEU A 175 -6.94 -1.91 -3.12
CA LEU A 175 -6.28 -3.06 -2.49
C LEU A 175 -6.97 -4.39 -2.84
N VAL A 176 -8.31 -4.43 -2.84
CA VAL A 176 -9.05 -5.65 -3.24
C VAL A 176 -8.78 -5.98 -4.70
N LEU A 177 -8.83 -4.98 -5.58
CA LEU A 177 -8.57 -5.18 -7.00
C LEU A 177 -7.12 -5.62 -7.26
N GLN A 178 -6.16 -5.02 -6.56
CA GLN A 178 -4.75 -5.41 -6.56
C GLN A 178 -4.58 -6.88 -6.15
N CYS A 179 -5.26 -7.32 -5.09
CA CYS A 179 -5.23 -8.73 -4.66
C CYS A 179 -5.76 -9.69 -5.75
N LEU A 180 -6.85 -9.33 -6.43
CA LEU A 180 -7.38 -10.13 -7.54
C LEU A 180 -6.39 -10.23 -8.70
N VAL A 181 -5.74 -9.12 -9.07
CA VAL A 181 -4.71 -9.13 -10.13
C VAL A 181 -3.51 -9.97 -9.71
N MET A 182 -3.07 -9.91 -8.45
CA MET A 182 -1.97 -10.75 -7.96
C MET A 182 -2.29 -12.25 -8.03
N VAL A 183 -3.52 -12.66 -7.67
CA VAL A 183 -3.96 -14.06 -7.79
C VAL A 183 -3.99 -14.49 -9.26
N PHE A 184 -4.47 -13.62 -10.15
CA PHE A 184 -4.47 -13.88 -11.59
C PHE A 184 -3.04 -14.05 -12.15
N GLN A 185 -2.13 -13.15 -11.79
CA GLN A 185 -0.71 -13.24 -12.18
C GLN A 185 -0.05 -14.52 -11.66
N PHE A 186 -0.35 -14.92 -10.42
CA PHE A 186 0.14 -16.18 -9.87
C PHE A 186 -0.35 -17.39 -10.68
N GLY A 187 -1.63 -17.40 -11.07
CA GLY A 187 -2.21 -18.41 -11.96
C GLY A 187 -1.52 -18.46 -13.33
N LEU A 188 -1.29 -17.30 -13.95
CA LEU A 188 -0.54 -17.21 -15.21
C LEU A 188 0.88 -17.72 -15.09
N GLY A 189 1.57 -17.43 -13.97
CA GLY A 189 2.91 -17.92 -13.70
C GLY A 189 2.96 -19.45 -13.61
N ILE A 190 2.03 -20.06 -12.87
CA ILE A 190 1.90 -21.52 -12.80
C ILE A 190 1.64 -22.12 -14.17
N TYR A 191 0.67 -21.56 -14.91
CA TYR A 191 0.32 -22.03 -16.26
C TYR A 191 1.52 -21.95 -17.22
N GLY A 192 2.28 -20.85 -17.19
CA GLY A 192 3.51 -20.69 -17.97
C GLY A 192 4.57 -21.72 -17.63
N ILE A 193 4.77 -22.04 -16.35
CA ILE A 193 5.71 -23.09 -15.91
C ILE A 193 5.27 -24.46 -16.47
N PHE A 194 3.98 -24.78 -16.41
CA PHE A 194 3.47 -26.04 -16.97
C PHE A 194 3.70 -26.14 -18.48
N GLU A 195 3.45 -25.08 -19.25
CA GLU A 195 3.73 -25.06 -20.69
C GLU A 195 5.22 -25.24 -21.00
N VAL A 196 6.11 -24.54 -20.28
CA VAL A 196 7.56 -24.70 -20.48
C VAL A 196 8.02 -26.12 -20.19
N VAL A 197 7.54 -26.73 -19.09
CA VAL A 197 7.86 -28.12 -18.74
C VAL A 197 7.33 -29.10 -19.78
N ARG A 198 6.13 -28.85 -20.32
CA ARG A 198 5.53 -29.66 -21.39
C ARG A 198 6.40 -29.65 -22.65
N ILE A 199 6.82 -28.46 -23.11
CA ILE A 199 7.69 -28.31 -24.30
C ILE A 199 9.04 -29.01 -24.09
N GLN A 200 9.61 -28.93 -22.88
CA GLN A 200 10.86 -29.62 -22.56
C GLN A 200 10.71 -31.14 -22.63
N ARG A 201 9.59 -31.71 -22.17
CA ARG A 201 9.31 -33.15 -22.26
C ARG A 201 9.09 -33.64 -23.68
N GLU A 202 8.45 -32.83 -24.52
CA GLU A 202 8.21 -33.13 -25.93
C GLU A 202 9.48 -32.96 -26.80
N GLY A 203 10.60 -32.52 -26.22
CA GLY A 203 11.86 -32.33 -26.95
C GLY A 203 11.80 -31.23 -28.00
N SER A 204 10.75 -30.38 -27.98
CA SER A 204 10.48 -29.34 -28.99
C SER A 204 11.05 -27.97 -28.62
N THR A 205 12.03 -27.94 -27.72
CA THR A 205 12.62 -26.69 -27.21
C THR A 205 13.29 -25.85 -28.29
N TYR A 206 13.87 -26.51 -29.31
CA TYR A 206 14.53 -25.84 -30.43
C TYR A 206 13.57 -25.01 -31.30
N LEU A 207 12.28 -25.36 -31.35
CA LEU A 207 11.27 -24.64 -32.14
C LEU A 207 10.88 -23.30 -31.50
N CYS A 208 11.04 -23.16 -30.19
CA CYS A 208 10.64 -21.97 -29.43
C CYS A 208 11.81 -21.01 -29.16
N GLY A 209 13.03 -21.33 -29.64
CA GLY A 209 14.20 -20.44 -29.62
C GLY A 209 14.52 -19.88 -28.23
N ASN A 210 14.75 -18.57 -28.16
CA ASN A 210 15.09 -17.86 -26.92
C ASN A 210 13.90 -17.57 -25.99
N ALA A 211 12.68 -18.02 -26.30
CA ALA A 211 11.51 -17.73 -25.47
C ALA A 211 11.60 -18.36 -24.07
N ILE A 212 12.21 -19.55 -23.95
CA ILE A 212 12.36 -20.28 -22.69
C ILE A 212 13.28 -19.54 -21.69
N PRO A 213 14.53 -19.16 -22.04
CA PRO A 213 15.37 -18.41 -21.11
C PRO A 213 14.76 -17.05 -20.77
N VAL A 214 14.14 -16.37 -21.74
CA VAL A 214 13.45 -15.10 -21.48
C VAL A 214 12.31 -15.28 -20.48
N PHE A 215 11.49 -16.33 -20.61
CA PHE A 215 10.46 -16.66 -19.63
C PHE A 215 11.02 -16.79 -18.21
N TRP A 216 12.12 -17.53 -18.03
CA TRP A 216 12.74 -17.70 -16.71
C TRP A 216 13.27 -16.39 -16.14
N THR A 217 13.95 -15.58 -16.96
CA THR A 217 14.46 -14.27 -16.50
C THR A 217 13.33 -13.34 -16.05
N LEU A 218 12.26 -13.25 -16.83
CA LEU A 218 11.11 -12.41 -16.49
C LEU A 218 10.35 -12.95 -15.28
N CYS A 219 10.19 -14.28 -15.17
CA CYS A 219 9.60 -14.91 -14.00
C CYS A 219 10.42 -14.63 -12.73
N SER A 220 11.75 -14.70 -12.79
CA SER A 220 12.63 -14.36 -11.67
C SER A 220 12.50 -12.88 -11.27
N LEU A 221 12.46 -11.96 -12.24
CA LEU A 221 12.25 -10.54 -11.97
C LEU A 221 10.90 -10.29 -11.26
N HIS A 222 9.84 -10.98 -11.70
CA HIS A 222 8.52 -10.88 -11.08
C HIS A 222 8.51 -11.38 -9.64
N VAL A 223 9.19 -12.50 -9.36
CA VAL A 223 9.35 -13.02 -7.99
C VAL A 223 10.12 -12.03 -7.11
N ILE A 224 11.25 -11.50 -7.60
CA ILE A 224 12.05 -10.50 -6.88
C ILE A 224 11.19 -9.27 -6.55
N GLN A 225 10.41 -8.79 -7.52
CA GLN A 225 9.54 -7.63 -7.34
C GLN A 225 8.49 -7.87 -6.25
N HIS A 226 7.82 -9.03 -6.25
CA HIS A 226 6.89 -9.40 -5.19
C HIS A 226 7.58 -9.52 -3.83
N CYS A 227 8.75 -10.14 -3.76
CA CYS A 227 9.53 -10.25 -2.52
C CYS A 227 9.94 -8.87 -1.96
N CYS A 228 10.40 -7.96 -2.82
CA CYS A 228 10.76 -6.60 -2.42
C CYS A 228 9.57 -5.80 -1.90
N ASN A 229 8.39 -5.99 -2.50
CA ASN A 229 7.17 -5.33 -2.06
C ASN A 229 6.72 -5.86 -0.68
N VAL A 230 6.72 -7.18 -0.47
CA VAL A 230 6.34 -7.79 0.82
C VAL A 230 7.29 -7.39 1.96
N GLY A 231 8.60 -7.35 1.69
CA GLY A 231 9.61 -6.99 2.69
C GLY A 231 9.47 -5.55 3.22
N LYS A 232 8.98 -4.61 2.41
CA LYS A 232 8.76 -3.22 2.83
C LYS A 232 7.58 -3.08 3.79
N PHE A 233 6.52 -3.88 3.65
CA PHE A 233 5.37 -3.81 4.56
C PHE A 233 5.72 -4.23 5.98
N HIS A 234 6.64 -5.19 6.16
CA HIS A 234 6.98 -5.67 7.50
C HIS A 234 7.69 -4.62 8.36
N LYS A 235 8.55 -3.78 7.76
CA LYS A 235 9.31 -2.75 8.49
C LYS A 235 8.44 -1.54 8.88
N GLY A 236 7.40 -1.23 8.11
CA GLY A 236 6.50 -0.10 8.40
C GLY A 236 5.72 -0.25 9.70
N PHE A 237 5.37 -1.48 10.10
CA PHE A 237 4.61 -1.73 11.34
C PHE A 237 5.44 -1.68 12.62
N GLN A 238 6.77 -1.76 12.53
CA GLN A 238 7.63 -1.75 13.73
C GLN A 238 7.98 -0.35 14.23
N HIS A 239 7.75 0.70 13.43
CA HIS A 239 7.92 2.09 13.85
C HIS A 239 6.61 2.71 14.34
N HIS A 240 5.85 2.00 15.18
CA HIS A 240 4.97 2.72 16.09
C HIS A 240 5.90 3.43 17.08
N PRO A 241 5.89 4.77 17.16
CA PRO A 241 6.65 5.47 18.19
C PRO A 241 6.18 4.89 19.52
N ARG A 242 7.09 4.19 20.21
CA ARG A 242 6.90 3.84 21.61
C ARG A 242 6.56 5.17 22.27
N GLY A 243 5.37 5.27 22.84
CA GLY A 243 4.96 6.47 23.57
C GLY A 243 6.07 6.83 24.54
N PRO A 244 6.28 8.13 24.83
CA PRO A 244 7.30 8.53 25.80
C PRO A 244 7.06 7.68 27.04
N ASP A 245 8.01 6.80 27.36
CA ASP A 245 7.94 5.99 28.55
C ASP A 245 7.80 7.00 29.69
N THR A 246 6.63 7.00 30.30
CA THR A 246 6.35 7.82 31.47
C THR A 246 7.30 7.29 32.54
N GLU A 247 8.50 7.85 32.60
CA GLU A 247 9.36 7.77 33.78
C GLU A 247 8.58 8.50 34.87
N GLU A 248 7.65 7.78 35.49
CA GLU A 248 7.08 8.12 36.78
C GLU A 248 8.25 8.19 37.76
N GLY A 249 8.72 9.41 38.00
CA GLY A 249 9.56 9.76 39.13
C GLY A 249 8.80 9.43 40.41
N LEU A 250 8.99 8.22 40.91
CA LEU A 250 8.85 7.88 42.31
C LEU A 250 10.02 8.54 43.07
N GLU A 251 9.93 9.84 43.31
CA GLU A 251 10.63 10.45 44.45
C GLU A 251 9.80 10.13 45.69
N SER A 252 10.24 9.10 46.41
CA SER A 252 9.79 8.74 47.74
C SER A 252 10.30 9.77 48.77
N GLU A 253 9.36 10.48 49.41
CA GLU A 253 9.54 11.06 50.75
C GLU A 253 9.64 9.98 51.83
#